data_AF-A0A2E3QQ81-F1
#
_entry.id   AF-A0A2E3QQ81-F1
#
_cell.length_a   1.000
_cell.length_b   1.000
_cell.length_c   1.000
_cell.angle_alpha   90.00
_cell.angle_beta   90.00
_cell.angle_gamma   90.00
#
_symmetry.space_group_name_H-M   'P 1'
#
loop_
_entity.id
_entity.type
_entity.pdbx_description
1 polymer ?
#
loop_
_entity_poly.entity_id
_entity_poly.type
_entity_poly.pdbx_seq_one_letter_code
_entity_poly.pdbx_strand_id
1 'polypeptide(L)' 'MKDKMTFVLTSCGRTELLNKTLESFFSMNTFKLEKYYLVEDSVNEEVYRSIKNKWDKKIDLLFNKEKKDK' A
#
# COMPACT_ATOMS: atom_id res chain seq x y z
N MET A 1 -12.63 20.31 15.34
CA MET A 1 -12.71 18.92 14.84
C MET A 1 -11.32 18.50 14.41
N LYS A 2 -10.87 17.27 14.71
CA LYS A 2 -9.69 16.73 14.02
C LYS A 2 -10.13 16.31 12.63
N ASP A 3 -9.43 16.77 11.61
CA ASP A 3 -9.72 16.39 10.23
C ASP A 3 -9.50 14.90 10.03
N LYS A 4 -10.42 14.29 9.29
CA LYS A 4 -10.33 12.90 8.88
C LYS A 4 -9.31 12.79 7.76
N MET A 5 -8.26 12.02 7.97
CA MET A 5 -7.20 11.81 6.98
C MET A 5 -7.06 10.33 6.64
N THR A 6 -6.86 10.06 5.36
CA THR A 6 -6.64 8.72 4.82
C THR A 6 -5.27 8.67 4.18
N PHE A 7 -4.52 7.60 4.46
CA PHE A 7 -3.27 7.31 3.78
C PHE A 7 -3.54 6.49 2.52
N VAL A 8 -2.96 6.90 1.40
CA VAL A 8 -2.98 6.16 0.15
C VAL A 8 -1.57 6.11 -0.41
N LEU A 9 -1.07 4.91 -0.68
CA LEU A 9 0.21 4.68 -1.34
C LEU A 9 -0.01 3.92 -2.64
N THR A 10 0.66 4.37 -3.70
CA THR A 10 0.71 3.65 -4.99
C THR A 10 2.10 3.05 -5.18
N SER A 11 2.19 1.79 -5.59
CA SER A 11 3.45 1.11 -5.92
C SER A 11 3.37 0.32 -7.22
N CYS A 12 4.52 0.00 -7.81
CA CYS A 12 4.63 -0.79 -9.03
C CYS A 12 5.86 -1.70 -8.98
N GLY A 13 5.67 -2.97 -8.62
CA GLY A 13 6.63 -4.06 -8.79
C GLY A 13 7.87 -4.04 -7.89
N ARG A 14 7.94 -3.12 -6.92
CA ARG A 14 9.11 -2.90 -6.04
C ARG A 14 8.83 -3.31 -4.60
N THR A 15 8.50 -4.58 -4.38
CA THR A 15 8.02 -5.09 -3.08
C THR A 15 9.00 -4.86 -1.92
N GLU A 16 10.31 -4.98 -2.15
CA GLU A 16 11.30 -4.76 -1.10
C GLU A 16 11.29 -3.30 -0.58
N LEU A 17 11.28 -2.33 -1.49
CA LEU A 17 11.22 -0.90 -1.16
C LEU A 17 9.87 -0.52 -0.56
N LEU A 18 8.78 -1.09 -1.08
CA LEU A 18 7.45 -0.93 -0.52
C LEU A 18 7.40 -1.40 0.95
N ASN A 19 7.99 -2.56 1.24
CA ASN A 19 8.04 -3.10 2.60
C ASN A 19 8.81 -2.17 3.54
N LYS A 20 10.02 -1.74 3.15
CA LYS A 20 10.82 -0.78 3.93
C LYS A 20 10.06 0.52 4.19
N THR A 21 9.36 1.02 3.17
CA THR A 21 8.54 2.24 3.26
C THR A 21 7.43 2.08 4.29
N LEU A 22 6.61 1.03 4.16
CA LEU A 22 5.48 0.79 5.07
C LEU A 22 5.94 0.49 6.50
N GLU A 23 7.01 -0.28 6.69
CA GLU A 23 7.60 -0.55 8.00
C GLU A 23 8.05 0.75 8.69
N SER A 24 8.76 1.61 7.97
CA SER A 24 9.21 2.91 8.48
C SER A 24 8.03 3.86 8.76
N PHE A 25 7.00 3.82 7.92
CA PHE A 25 5.81 4.64 8.08
C PHE A 25 5.04 4.24 9.35
N PHE A 26 4.75 2.96 9.54
CA PHE A 26 4.01 2.51 10.72
C PHE A 26 4.80 2.61 12.03
N SER A 27 6.15 2.60 11.98
CA SER A 27 6.97 2.79 13.17
C SER A 27 7.10 4.26 13.59
N MET A 28 7.05 5.20 12.65
CA MET A 28 7.29 6.62 12.92
C MET A 28 6.03 7.50 12.86
N ASN A 29 4.98 7.09 12.13
CA ASN A 29 3.79 7.90 11.98
C ASN A 29 2.97 7.94 13.28
N THR A 30 2.96 9.11 13.93
CA THR A 30 2.17 9.38 15.15
C THR A 30 0.81 10.02 14.84
N PHE A 31 0.53 10.34 13.58
CA PHE A 31 -0.74 10.93 13.18
C PHE A 31 -1.85 9.88 13.13
N LYS A 32 -3.01 10.19 13.72
CA LYS A 32 -4.18 9.29 13.69
C LYS A 32 -4.86 9.35 12.33
N LEU A 33 -4.69 8.31 11.52
CA LEU A 33 -5.35 8.14 10.23
C LEU A 33 -6.59 7.26 10.38
N GLU A 34 -7.61 7.54 9.57
CA GLU A 34 -8.87 6.80 9.57
C GLU A 34 -8.76 5.51 8.76
N LYS A 35 -8.03 5.54 7.63
CA LYS A 35 -7.88 4.41 6.71
C LYS A 35 -6.51 4.40 6.06
N TYR A 36 -6.12 3.23 5.57
CA TYR A 36 -4.87 2.98 4.85
C TYR A 36 -5.19 2.19 3.59
N TYR A 37 -4.79 2.72 2.43
CA TYR A 37 -4.93 2.06 1.14
C TYR A 37 -3.55 1.87 0.50
N LEU A 38 -3.37 0.71 -0.13
CA LEU A 38 -2.24 0.45 -1.01
C LEU A 38 -2.77 0.01 -2.38
N VAL A 39 -2.39 0.75 -3.40
CA VAL A 39 -2.68 0.45 -4.81
C VAL A 39 -1.41 -0.09 -5.45
N GLU A 40 -1.44 -1.32 -5.97
CA GLU A 40 -0.31 -1.91 -6.68
C GLU A 40 -0.63 -2.11 -8.17
N ASP A 41 0.22 -1.53 -9.00
CA ASP A 41 0.00 -1.30 -10.43
C ASP A 41 0.90 -2.14 -11.35
N SER A 42 1.68 -3.08 -10.81
CA SER A 42 2.56 -3.92 -11.64
C SER A 42 1.83 -4.90 -12.57
N VAL A 43 0.57 -5.22 -12.30
CA VAL A 43 -0.16 -6.31 -12.96
C VAL A 43 0.60 -7.64 -12.86
N ASN A 44 1.26 -7.84 -11.72
CA ASN A 44 2.06 -9.03 -11.44
C ASN A 44 1.49 -9.77 -10.22
N GLU A 45 0.94 -10.96 -10.47
CA GLU A 45 0.32 -11.82 -9.46
C GLU A 45 1.28 -12.23 -8.32
N GLU A 46 2.58 -12.40 -8.60
CA GLU A 46 3.56 -12.71 -7.55
C GLU A 46 3.74 -11.52 -6.61
N VAL A 47 3.77 -10.31 -7.16
CA VAL A 47 3.81 -9.07 -6.37
C VAL A 47 2.54 -8.94 -5.52
N TYR A 48 1.36 -9.20 -6.09
CA TYR A 48 0.09 -9.18 -5.36
C TYR A 48 0.06 -10.17 -4.21
N ARG A 49 0.48 -11.42 -4.44
CA ARG A 49 0.56 -12.43 -3.38
C ARG A 49 1.52 -12.02 -2.29
N SER A 50 2.69 -11.47 -2.66
CA SER A 50 3.68 -11.01 -1.69
C SER A 50 3.14 -9.88 -0.81
N ILE A 51 2.47 -8.88 -1.39
CA ILE A 51 1.85 -7.78 -0.66
C ILE A 51 0.71 -8.30 0.21
N LYS A 52 -0.18 -9.13 -0.34
CA LYS A 52 -1.34 -9.67 0.38
C LYS A 52 -0.91 -10.45 1.60
N ASN A 53 0.06 -11.35 1.46
CA ASN A 53 0.57 -12.16 2.57
C ASN A 53 1.11 -11.34 3.75
N LYS A 54 1.62 -10.12 3.48
CA LYS A 54 2.27 -9.29 4.51
C LYS A 54 1.37 -8.19 5.07
N TRP A 55 0.52 -7.58 4.25
CA TRP A 55 -0.14 -6.31 4.58
C TRP A 55 -1.67 -6.37 4.63
N ASP A 56 -2.32 -7.48 4.24
CA ASP A 56 -3.78 -7.60 4.17
C ASP A 56 -4.53 -7.34 5.50
N LYS A 57 -3.88 -7.61 6.63
CA LYS A 57 -4.44 -7.36 7.97
C LYS A 57 -4.36 -5.90 8.43
N LYS A 58 -3.57 -5.07 7.74
CA LYS A 58 -3.28 -3.69 8.16
C LYS A 58 -3.72 -2.63 7.16
N ILE A 59 -3.78 -2.98 5.88
CA ILE A 59 -3.98 -2.04 4.77
C ILE A 59 -5.04 -2.61 3.84
N ASP A 60 -5.96 -1.77 3.39
CA ASP A 60 -6.90 -2.11 2.33
C ASP A 60 -6.16 -2.14 0.98
N LEU A 61 -6.13 -3.32 0.35
CA LEU A 61 -5.34 -3.57 -0.86
C LEU A 61 -6.18 -3.45 -2.13
N LEU A 62 -5.66 -2.71 -3.10
CA LEU A 62 -6.24 -2.52 -4.43
C LEU A 62 -5.20 -2.95 -5.48
N PHE A 63 -5.58 -3.86 -6.36
CA PHE A 63 -4.72 -4.39 -7.41
C PHE A 63 -5.27 -4.02 -8.78
N ASN A 64 -4.51 -3.24 -9.57
CA ASN A 64 -4.95 -2.84 -10.90
C ASN A 64 -4.86 -4.03 -11.87
N LYS A 65 -5.94 -4.35 -12.57
CA LYS A 65 -5.97 -5.53 -13.46
C LYS A 65 -5.33 -5.29 -14.83
N GLU A 66 -5.08 -4.04 -15.17
CA GLU A 66 -4.56 -3.60 -16.46
C GLU A 66 -3.58 -2.45 -16.19
N LYS A 67 -2.46 -2.42 -16.94
CA LYS A 67 -1.56 -1.28 -16.86
C LYS A 67 -2.20 -0.11 -17.57
N LYS A 68 -2.16 1.06 -16.93
CA LYS A 68 -2.46 2.32 -17.61
C LYS A 68 -1.19 2.85 -18.27
N ASP A 69 -0.69 2.11 -19.25
CA ASP A 69 0.36 2.64 -20.12
C ASP A 69 -0.27 3.66 -21.08
N LYS A 70 0.41 4.82 -21.23
CA LYS A 70 0.26 5.70 -22.38
C LYS A 70 1.13 5.19 -23.52
#